data_AF-W3AN51-F1
#
_entry.id   AF-W3AN51-F1
#
_cell.length_a   1.000
_cell.length_b   1.000
_cell.length_c   1.000
_cell.angle_alpha   90.00
_cell.angle_beta   90.00
_cell.angle_gamma   90.00
#
_symmetry.space_group_name_H-M   'P 1'
#
loop_
_entity.id
_entity.type
_entity.pdbx_description
1 polymer ?
#
loop_
_entity_poly.entity_id
_entity_poly.type
_entity_poly.pdbx_seq_one_letter_code
_entity_poly.pdbx_strand_id
1 'polypeptide(L)'
;MSGQAWKYSGELDERDLAFLQHEYITVPMGIEYYGFSERPLTRMAKEAGAFYKIGKMARINRNIFDAYLRAQRRIPRIGGKLCAKT
;
A
#
# COMPACT_ATOMS: atom_id res chain seq x y z
N MET A 1 -11.97 -1.93 -14.95
CA MET A 1 -11.10 -2.79 -14.11
C MET A 1 -10.06 -1.85 -13.53
N SER A 2 -10.11 -1.56 -12.23
CA SER A 2 -9.16 -0.61 -11.61
C SER A 2 -7.88 -1.34 -11.25
N GLY A 3 -6.82 -0.99 -11.96
CA GLY A 3 -5.47 -1.42 -11.64
C GLY A 3 -5.15 -0.97 -10.22
N GLN A 4 -4.40 -1.82 -9.52
CA GLN A 4 -3.59 -1.35 -8.42
C GLN A 4 -2.19 -1.67 -8.89
N ALA A 5 -1.37 -0.66 -9.18
CA ALA A 5 -0.04 -0.81 -9.77
C ALA A 5 0.88 -1.76 -8.98
N TRP A 6 0.63 -1.92 -7.68
CA TRP A 6 1.34 -2.90 -6.84
C TRP A 6 0.90 -4.35 -7.08
N LYS A 7 -0.28 -4.57 -7.67
CA LYS A 7 -0.88 -5.88 -7.96
C LYS A 7 -0.68 -6.37 -9.38
N TYR A 8 -0.92 -5.50 -10.36
CA TYR A 8 -0.94 -5.83 -11.78
C TYR A 8 -0.17 -4.75 -12.54
N SER A 9 0.94 -5.13 -13.18
CA SER A 9 1.82 -4.20 -13.88
C SER A 9 1.40 -3.92 -15.33
N GLY A 10 0.48 -4.71 -15.90
CA GLY A 10 0.05 -4.60 -17.30
C GLY A 10 -1.21 -3.77 -17.53
N GLU A 11 -1.89 -3.36 -16.47
CA GLU A 11 -3.14 -2.60 -16.52
C GLU A 11 -3.03 -1.42 -15.54
N LEU A 12 -2.47 -0.31 -16.00
CA LEU A 12 -2.41 0.94 -15.24
C LEU A 12 -3.47 1.90 -15.76
N ASP A 13 -4.30 2.43 -14.87
CA ASP A 13 -5.25 3.50 -15.18
C ASP A 13 -4.68 4.90 -14.85
N GLU A 14 -5.40 5.97 -15.18
CA GLU A 14 -4.97 7.35 -14.90
C GLU A 14 -4.76 7.61 -13.40
N ARG A 15 -5.51 6.90 -12.55
CA ARG A 15 -5.41 6.99 -11.10
C ARG A 15 -4.12 6.35 -10.60
N ASP A 16 -3.75 5.19 -11.15
CA ASP A 16 -2.46 4.55 -10.90
C ASP A 16 -1.30 5.46 -11.30
N LEU A 17 -1.35 6.07 -12.49
CA LEU A 17 -0.31 6.98 -12.97
C LEU A 17 -0.14 8.19 -12.06
N ALA A 18 -1.24 8.82 -11.65
CA ALA A 18 -1.21 9.93 -10.71
C ALA A 18 -0.62 9.52 -9.34
N PHE A 19 -0.99 8.33 -8.83
CA PHE A 19 -0.45 7.84 -7.57
C PHE A 19 1.05 7.52 -7.64
N LEU A 20 1.52 6.94 -8.76
CA LEU A 20 2.92 6.56 -8.98
C LEU A 20 3.87 7.76 -9.08
N GLN A 21 3.37 8.97 -9.35
CA GLN A 21 4.16 10.21 -9.30
C GLN A 21 4.62 10.55 -7.87
N HIS A 22 3.96 10.01 -6.84
CA HIS A 22 4.32 10.28 -5.45
C HIS A 22 5.35 9.28 -4.91
N GLU A 23 6.54 9.75 -4.54
CA GLU A 23 7.53 8.92 -3.84
C GLU A 23 7.13 8.65 -2.38
N TYR A 24 6.64 9.70 -1.70
CA TYR A 24 6.10 9.62 -0.35
C TYR A 24 4.62 9.95 -0.35
N ILE A 25 3.83 9.07 0.26
CA ILE A 25 2.38 9.21 0.34
C ILE A 25 1.93 9.51 1.77
N THR A 26 0.74 10.09 1.88
CA THR A 26 0.06 10.26 3.17
C THR A 26 -0.73 9.00 3.54
N VAL A 27 -1.06 8.85 4.82
CA VAL A 27 -1.90 7.74 5.30
C VAL A 27 -3.29 7.74 4.61
N PRO A 28 -4.00 8.88 4.49
CA PRO A 28 -5.26 8.92 3.74
C PRO A 28 -5.13 8.49 2.27
N MET A 29 -4.11 8.96 1.55
CA MET A 29 -3.87 8.55 0.16
C MET A 29 -3.61 7.04 0.06
N GLY A 30 -2.85 6.48 0.99
CA GLY A 30 -2.62 5.03 1.03
C GLY A 30 -3.89 4.24 1.34
N ILE A 31 -4.75 4.73 2.23
CA ILE A 31 -6.05 4.09 2.52
C ILE A 31 -6.91 4.07 1.25
N GLU A 32 -6.99 5.19 0.55
CA GLU A 32 -7.82 5.35 -0.65
C GLU A 32 -7.33 4.51 -1.83
N TYR A 33 -6.01 4.41 -2.00
CA TYR A 33 -5.39 3.70 -3.11
C TYR A 33 -5.26 2.19 -2.87
N TYR A 34 -4.69 1.78 -1.71
CA TYR A 34 -4.48 0.37 -1.41
C TYR A 34 -5.75 -0.32 -0.88
N GLY A 35 -6.76 0.44 -0.44
CA GLY A 35 -8.02 -0.09 0.11
C GLY A 35 -7.90 -0.66 1.53
N PHE A 36 -6.79 -0.41 2.23
CA PHE A 36 -6.59 -0.85 3.60
C PHE A 36 -7.21 0.13 4.60
N SER A 37 -7.66 -0.36 5.75
CA SER A 37 -7.94 0.52 6.90
C SER A 37 -6.63 1.12 7.45
N GLU A 38 -6.73 2.23 8.19
CA GLU A 38 -5.57 2.95 8.72
C GLU A 38 -4.63 2.08 9.58
N ARG A 39 -5.20 1.31 10.51
CA ARG A 39 -4.46 0.41 11.41
C ARG A 39 -3.61 -0.62 10.66
N PRO A 40 -4.18 -1.46 9.76
CA PRO A 40 -3.39 -2.42 9.01
C PRO A 40 -2.39 -1.75 8.06
N LEU A 41 -2.74 -0.64 7.41
CA LEU A 41 -1.80 0.10 6.55
C LEU A 41 -0.56 0.55 7.33
N THR A 42 -0.78 1.19 8.49
CA THR A 42 0.30 1.69 9.34
C THR A 42 1.16 0.56 9.89
N ARG A 43 0.55 -0.56 10.31
CA ARG A 43 1.28 -1.74 10.78
C ARG A 43 2.18 -2.30 9.69
N MET A 44 1.64 -2.53 8.49
CA MET A 44 2.40 -3.07 7.37
C MET A 44 3.50 -2.10 6.90
N ALA A 45 3.22 -0.79 6.87
CA ALA A 45 4.23 0.21 6.51
C ALA A 45 5.40 0.24 7.51
N LYS A 46 5.13 0.03 8.81
CA LYS A 46 6.18 -0.12 9.83
C LYS A 46 6.96 -1.42 9.67
N GLU A 47 6.29 -2.54 9.44
CA GLU A 47 6.92 -3.84 9.17
C GLU A 47 7.82 -3.77 7.92
N ALA A 48 7.40 -3.02 6.90
CA ALA A 48 8.16 -2.79 5.68
C ALA A 48 9.36 -1.85 5.84
N GLY A 49 9.49 -1.14 6.99
CA GLY A 49 10.46 -0.06 7.15
C GLY A 49 10.18 1.19 6.30
N ALA A 50 8.96 1.31 5.77
CA ALA A 50 8.54 2.40 4.88
C ALA A 50 7.87 3.58 5.62
N PHE A 51 7.65 3.47 6.94
CA PHE A 51 6.90 4.45 7.73
C PHE A 51 7.82 5.50 8.36
N TYR A 52 7.64 6.76 7.98
CA TYR A 52 8.41 7.90 8.48
C TYR A 52 7.51 8.86 9.24
N LYS A 53 7.84 9.12 10.52
CA LYS A 53 7.12 10.08 11.36
C LYS A 53 7.89 11.40 11.41
N ILE A 54 7.21 12.49 11.06
CA ILE A 54 7.75 13.85 11.08
C ILE A 54 6.83 14.69 11.98
N GLY A 55 7.20 14.82 13.25
CA GLY A 55 6.38 15.49 14.26
C GLY A 55 5.01 14.82 14.42
N LYS A 56 3.94 15.56 14.10
CA LYS A 56 2.54 15.07 14.13
C LYS A 56 2.12 14.38 12.82
N MET A 57 2.91 14.48 11.76
CA MET A 57 2.62 13.90 10.46
C MET A 57 3.31 12.55 10.26
N ALA A 58 2.70 11.72 9.42
CA ALA A 58 3.30 10.49 8.92
C ALA A 58 3.36 10.49 7.38
N ARG A 59 4.43 9.92 6.84
CA ARG A 59 4.64 9.66 5.42
C ARG A 59 5.06 8.21 5.23
N ILE A 60 4.62 7.61 4.13
CA ILE A 60 4.98 6.24 3.77
C ILE A 60 5.78 6.32 2.47
N ASN A 61 6.97 5.72 2.43
CA ASN A 61 7.72 5.56 1.17
C ASN A 61 7.03 4.47 0.33
N ARG A 62 6.43 4.90 -0.78
CA ARG A 62 5.61 4.03 -1.63
C ARG A 62 6.43 2.93 -2.29
N ASN A 63 7.66 3.20 -2.70
CA ASN A 63 8.50 2.20 -3.37
C ASN A 63 8.85 1.03 -2.45
N ILE A 64 9.27 1.32 -1.21
CA ILE A 64 9.58 0.30 -0.19
C ILE A 64 8.32 -0.48 0.17
N PHE A 65 7.19 0.23 0.34
CA PHE A 65 5.93 -0.40 0.70
C PHE A 65 5.38 -1.31 -0.40
N ASP A 66 5.42 -0.88 -1.66
CA ASP A 66 4.98 -1.70 -2.80
C ASP A 66 5.86 -2.94 -2.95
N ALA A 67 7.18 -2.82 -2.75
CA ALA A 67 8.11 -3.96 -2.76
C ALA A 67 7.76 -4.97 -1.66
N TYR A 68 7.45 -4.49 -0.45
CA TYR A 68 6.99 -5.33 0.66
C TYR A 68 5.69 -6.07 0.31
N LEU A 69 4.70 -5.38 -0.24
CA LEU A 69 3.43 -5.99 -0.64
C LEU A 69 3.62 -7.05 -1.73
N ARG A 70 4.51 -6.82 -2.72
CA ARG A 70 4.84 -7.80 -3.77
C ARG A 70 5.58 -9.01 -3.20
N ALA A 71 6.49 -8.82 -2.26
CA ALA A 71 7.19 -9.92 -1.59
C ALA A 71 6.23 -10.79 -0.76
N GLN A 72 5.29 -10.17 -0.03
CA GLN A 72 4.32 -10.91 0.79
C GLN A 72 3.31 -11.72 -0.02
N ARG A 73 3.03 -11.36 -1.29
CA ARG A 73 2.15 -12.14 -2.17
C ARG A 73 2.71 -13.52 -2.54
N ARG A 74 4.02 -13.74 -2.42
CA ARG A 74 4.66 -15.04 -2.73
C ARG A 74 4.53 -16.06 -1.59
N ILE A 75 4.06 -15.65 -0.42
CA ILE A 75 3.85 -16.55 0.71
C ILE A 75 2.37 -16.96 0.71
N PRO A 76 2.02 -18.22 0.40
CA PRO A 76 0.65 -18.68 0.58
C PRO A 76 0.33 -18.59 2.08
N ARG A 77 -0.49 -17.61 2.46
CA ARG A 77 -1.07 -17.56 3.80
C ARG A 77 -2.10 -18.66 3.90
N ILE A 78 -1.69 -19.85 4.33
CA ILE A 78 -2.60 -20.86 4.86
C ILE A 78 -3.30 -20.21 6.08
N GLY A 79 -4.60 -19.91 5.96
CA GLY A 79 -5.47 -19.61 7.11
C GLY A 79 -5.67 -18.15 7.54
N GLY A 80 -5.20 -17.14 6.81
CA GLY A 80 -5.34 -15.74 7.23
C GLY A 80 -6.38 -14.96 6.42
N LYS A 81 -7.64 -14.92 6.87
CA LYS A 81 -8.73 -14.11 6.29
C LYS A 81 -8.25 -12.67 5.99
N LEU A 82 -8.12 -12.31 4.70
CA LEU A 82 -8.27 -10.91 4.33
C LEU A 82 -9.72 -10.57 4.64
N CYS A 83 -9.94 -9.77 5.67
CA CYS A 83 -11.26 -9.23 5.95
C CYS A 83 -11.68 -8.39 4.73
N ALA A 84 -12.42 -9.01 3.81
CA ALA A 84 -13.19 -8.32 2.80
C ALA A 84 -14.26 -7.53 3.56
N LYS A 85 -14.26 -6.22 3.41
CA LYS A 85 -15.37 -5.40 3.90
C LYS A 85 -16.61 -5.79 3.12
N THR A 86 -17.66 -6.18 3.84
CA THR A 86 -19.04 -6.33 3.39
C THR A 86 -19.53 -5.04 2.74
#